data_AF-A0A8S2PIT1-F1
#
_entry.id   AF-A0A8S2PIT1-F1
#
_cell.length_a   1.000
_cell.length_b   1.000
_cell.length_c   1.000
_cell.angle_alpha   90.00
_cell.angle_beta   90.00
_cell.angle_gamma   90.00
#
_symmetry.space_group_name_H-M   'P 1'
#
loop_
_entity.id
_entity.type
_entity.pdbx_description
1 polymer ?
#
loop_
_entity_poly.entity_id
_entity_poly.type
_entity_poly.pdbx_seq_one_letter_code
_entity_poly.pdbx_strand_id
1 'polypeptide(L)' 'RVISRESGERLARDCEIYFLETSAKTGQNVELAFMTTAQSLIDKKLHSKNIDNSSNDRIKVKTTESNYFCC' A
#
# COMPACT_ATOMS: atom_id res chain seq x y z
N ARG A 1 -3.25 23.08 -12.08
CA ARG A 1 -2.68 21.71 -11.97
C ARG A 1 -2.02 21.39 -13.31
N VAL A 2 -0.81 20.84 -13.34
CA VAL A 2 -0.04 20.67 -14.60
C VAL A 2 -0.29 19.32 -15.27
N ILE A 3 -0.44 18.25 -14.49
CA ILE A 3 -0.70 16.88 -14.97
C ILE A 3 -2.15 16.51 -14.69
N SER A 4 -2.84 15.88 -15.65
CA SER A 4 -4.21 15.38 -15.47
C SER A 4 -4.21 14.09 -14.63
N ARG A 5 -5.37 13.73 -14.08
CA ARG A 5 -5.53 12.47 -13.33
C ARG A 5 -5.26 11.26 -14.23
N GLU A 6 -5.87 11.27 -15.41
CA GLU A 6 -5.78 10.20 -16.41
C GLU A 6 -4.32 9.94 -16.84
N SER A 7 -3.52 10.99 -17.05
CA SER A 7 -2.10 10.84 -17.41
C SER A 7 -1.29 10.17 -16.28
N GLY A 8 -1.60 10.49 -15.02
CA GLY A 8 -0.99 9.84 -13.87
C GLY A 8 -1.41 8.38 -13.71
N GLU A 9 -2.70 8.09 -13.87
CA GLU A 9 -3.23 6.72 -13.85
C GLU A 9 -2.70 5.86 -15.00
N ARG A 10 -2.52 6.44 -16.21
CA ARG A 10 -1.89 5.77 -17.35
C ARG A 10 -0.45 5.37 -17.02
N LEU A 11 0.37 6.31 -16.55
CA LEU A 11 1.77 6.02 -16.19
C LEU A 11 1.86 4.94 -15.11
N ALA A 12 0.97 4.98 -14.11
CA ALA A 12 0.95 3.96 -13.06
C ALA A 12 0.59 2.56 -13.58
N ARG A 13 -0.35 2.45 -14.53
CA ARG A 13 -0.62 1.19 -15.24
C ARG A 13 0.58 0.72 -16.06
N ASP A 14 1.20 1.63 -16.82
CA ASP A 14 2.37 1.33 -17.65
C ASP A 14 3.60 0.90 -16.81
N CYS A 15 3.67 1.31 -15.54
CA CYS A 15 4.69 0.91 -14.56
C CYS A 15 4.26 -0.21 -13.58
N GLU A 16 3.06 -0.79 -13.73
CA GLU A 16 2.49 -1.82 -12.84
C GLU A 16 2.48 -1.44 -11.34
N ILE A 17 2.23 -0.15 -11.04
CA ILE A 17 2.15 0.39 -9.67
C ILE A 17 0.79 1.03 -9.37
N TYR A 18 0.49 1.19 -8.09
CA TYR A 18 -0.70 1.89 -7.63
C TYR A 18 -0.61 3.40 -7.87
N PHE A 19 -1.76 4.02 -8.18
CA PHE A 19 -1.89 5.47 -8.33
C PHE A 19 -2.79 6.06 -7.23
N LEU A 20 -2.33 7.13 -6.58
CA LEU A 20 -3.13 7.87 -5.60
C LEU A 20 -2.76 9.36 -5.57
N GLU A 21 -3.67 10.22 -6.04
CA GLU A 21 -3.53 11.67 -5.91
C GLU A 21 -3.59 12.08 -4.43
N THR A 22 -2.54 12.75 -3.95
CA THR A 22 -2.37 13.10 -2.52
C THR A 22 -2.06 14.60 -2.39
N SER A 23 -2.63 15.26 -1.39
CA SER A 23 -2.38 16.68 -1.10
C SER A 23 -1.80 16.85 0.30
N ALA A 24 -0.48 16.99 0.39
CA ALA A 24 0.22 17.28 1.65
C ALA A 24 -0.26 18.58 2.32
N LYS A 25 -0.72 19.57 1.53
CA LYS A 25 -1.20 20.86 2.05
C LYS A 25 -2.55 20.75 2.77
N THR A 26 -3.42 19.83 2.36
CA THR A 26 -4.78 19.67 2.92
C THR A 26 -4.99 18.35 3.65
N GLY A 27 -3.95 17.52 3.78
CA GLY A 27 -4.01 16.17 4.35
C GLY A 27 -4.72 15.13 3.47
N GLN A 28 -5.27 15.52 2.32
CA GLN A 28 -6.09 14.63 1.49
C GLN A 28 -5.29 13.42 1.00
N ASN A 29 -5.82 12.22 1.28
CA ASN A 29 -5.28 10.90 0.93
C ASN A 29 -3.89 10.57 1.51
N VAL A 30 -3.33 11.40 2.41
CA VAL A 30 -1.99 11.19 2.98
C VAL A 30 -1.92 9.88 3.77
N GLU A 31 -2.87 9.65 4.69
CA GLU A 31 -2.95 8.42 5.48
C GLU A 31 -3.13 7.17 4.59
N LEU A 32 -4.06 7.24 3.64
CA LEU A 32 -4.33 6.15 2.68
C LEU A 32 -3.10 5.81 1.83
N ALA A 33 -2.28 6.80 1.45
CA ALA A 33 -1.05 6.58 0.71
C ALA A 33 -0.03 5.75 1.52
N PHE A 34 0.14 6.07 2.81
CA PHE A 34 1.01 5.30 3.69
C PHE A 34 0.47 3.88 3.93
N MET A 35 -0.83 3.73 4.21
CA MET A 35 -1.45 2.42 4.43
C MET A 35 -1.36 1.50 3.21
N THR A 36 -1.70 2.01 2.02
CA THR A 36 -1.62 1.23 0.76
C THR A 36 -0.18 0.81 0.47
N THR A 37 0.79 1.70 0.71
CA THR A 37 2.22 1.39 0.56
C THR A 37 2.67 0.30 1.52
N ALA A 38 2.31 0.42 2.80
CA ALA A 38 2.65 -0.58 3.83
C ALA A 38 2.05 -1.95 3.51
N GLN A 39 0.78 -2.00 3.09
CA GLN A 39 0.12 -3.24 2.70
C GLN A 39 0.81 -3.90 1.50
N SER A 40 1.13 -3.14 0.45
CA SER A 40 1.84 -3.69 -0.73
C SER A 40 3.21 -4.29 -0.38
N LEU A 41 3.93 -3.73 0.60
CA LEU A 41 5.20 -4.28 1.08
C LEU A 41 5.01 -5.58 1.87
N ILE A 42 3.96 -5.66 2.70
CA ILE A 42 3.58 -6.88 3.43
C ILE A 42 3.18 -7.99 2.44
N ASP A 43 2.32 -7.68 1.47
CA ASP A 43 1.85 -8.63 0.46
C ASP A 43 3.03 -9.20 -0.34
N LYS A 44 3.95 -8.34 -0.79
CA LYS A 44 5.19 -8.76 -1.46
C LYS A 44 6.01 -9.71 -0.58
N LYS A 45 6.22 -9.37 0.71
CA LYS A 45 6.96 -10.23 1.66
C LYS A 45 6.28 -11.59 1.88
N LEU A 46 4.94 -11.64 1.91
CA LEU A 46 4.18 -12.88 2.08
C LEU A 46 4.20 -13.77 0.82
N HIS A 47 4.10 -13.17 -0.37
CA HIS A 47 4.18 -13.92 -1.63
C HIS A 47 5.58 -14.50 -1.85
N SER A 48 6.66 -13.77 -1.50
CA SER A 48 8.03 -14.30 -1.56
C SER A 48 8.27 -15.48 -0.60
N LYS A 49 7.64 -15.48 0.59
CA LYS A 49 7.83 -16.52 1.63
C LYS A 49 7.18 -17.88 1.33
N ASN A 50 6.47 -18.05 0.22
CA ASN A 50 5.94 -19.35 -0.19
C ASN A 50 6.98 -20.25 -0.89
N ILE A 51 8.23 -19.79 -1.04
CA ILE A 51 9.31 -20.56 -1.67
C ILE A 51 10.29 -21.15 -0.63
N ASP A 52 10.37 -20.59 0.58
CA ASP A 52 11.28 -21.01 1.64
C ASP A 52 10.58 -21.36 2.97
N ASN A 53 10.27 -22.64 3.16
CA ASN A 53 9.79 -23.21 4.42
C ASN A 53 10.86 -23.11 5.54
N SER A 54 10.98 -21.95 6.21
CA SER A 54 11.55 -21.87 7.56
C SER A 54 11.20 -20.58 8.30
N SER A 55 11.04 -20.70 9.63
CA SER A 55 11.17 -19.62 10.62
C SER A 55 10.09 -18.52 10.67
N ASN A 56 8.94 -18.90 11.27
CA ASN A 56 8.35 -18.31 12.49
C ASN A 56 8.12 -16.79 12.66
N ASP A 57 8.27 -15.98 11.63
CA ASP A 57 8.09 -14.53 11.71
C ASP A 57 6.59 -14.11 11.61
N ARG A 58 5.80 -14.43 12.65
CA ARG A 58 4.37 -14.10 12.76
C ARG A 58 4.15 -12.60 13.04
N ILE A 59 4.29 -11.75 12.02
CA ILE A 59 3.79 -10.38 12.08
C ILE A 59 2.25 -10.44 12.17
N LYS A 60 1.71 -10.19 13.37
CA LYS A 60 0.26 -10.17 13.62
C LYS A 60 -0.38 -8.90 13.05
N VAL A 61 -0.59 -8.87 11.74
CA VAL A 61 -1.48 -7.89 11.11
C VAL A 61 -2.90 -8.16 11.59
N LYS A 62 -3.47 -7.23 12.36
CA LYS A 62 -4.91 -7.17 12.66
C LYS A 62 -5.57 -6.38 11.53
N THR A 63 -6.00 -7.09 10.47
CA THR A 63 -6.29 -6.52 9.14
C THR A 63 -7.43 -5.49 9.09
N THR A 64 -8.39 -5.59 10.01
CA THR A 64 -9.67 -4.84 10.03
C THR A 64 -10.52 -4.98 8.76
N GLU A 65 -11.41 -5.96 8.63
CA GLU A 65 -11.74 -7.12 9.46
C GLU A 65 -10.53 -8.09 9.56
N SER A 66 -9.71 -8.15 10.62
CA SER A 66 -9.99 -8.11 12.06
C SER A 66 -9.44 -6.87 12.81
N ASN A 67 -10.34 -6.16 13.52
CA ASN A 67 -10.19 -5.10 14.53
C ASN A 67 -9.14 -3.97 14.42
N TYR A 68 -9.69 -2.76 14.26
CA TYR A 68 -9.09 -1.47 14.55
C TYR A 68 -8.42 -1.50 15.93
N PHE A 69 -7.10 -1.30 15.99
CA PHE A 69 -6.40 -1.06 17.24
C PHE A 69 -5.15 -0.20 17.01
N CYS A 70 -5.39 1.09 16.80
CA CYS A 70 -4.40 2.11 17.10
C CYS A 70 -4.29 2.26 18.62
N CYS A 71 -3.07 2.31 19.13
CA CYS A 71 -2.72 2.88 20.44
C CYS A 71 -1.85 4.11 20.17
#